data_AF-A0A1B8B6F6-F1
#
_entry.id   AF-A0A1B8B6F6-F1
#
_cell.length_a   1.000
_cell.length_b   1.000
_cell.length_c   1.000
_cell.angle_alpha   90.00
_cell.angle_beta   90.00
_cell.angle_gamma   90.00
#
_symmetry.space_group_name_H-M   'P 1'
#
loop_
_entity.id
_entity.type
_entity.pdbx_description
1 polymer ?
#
loop_
_entity_poly.entity_id
_entity_poly.type
_entity_poly.pdbx_seq_one_letter_code
_entity_poly.pdbx_strand_id
1 'polypeptide(L)'
;MSTAMAQHETQGQVLQQAKQGLEGSMKPVNPEIDADEMQEQEQEEGRMRPSLNFTGHQLFYVFGLDGVGAMLLSGGVNFALAYPMYTTQDTIKNPIRLFQLPNTLSGDAAVTIIIQCILTWFVEMGLVSYDLSKRSVQPVGFIPEPSHPWMRWLFFLPPSDPNDSEIESEKVRPLNEPKAASLFNTIVQGALRGFVFAVAGFILLWPLSVGILTTLGERDGGDWRYDDHWTPQAFKAILGGVLSLLTTPLMALFWLIKAGWEGNDERSNARESRRSQYADAQRLNEPAV
;
A
#
# COMPACT_ATOMS: atom_id res chain seq x y z
N MET A 1 -6.42 -58.78 -58.50
CA MET A 1 -5.04 -58.49 -58.03
C MET A 1 -4.62 -57.06 -58.38
N SER A 2 -5.45 -56.04 -58.11
CA SER A 2 -5.12 -54.64 -58.45
C SER A 2 -5.52 -53.63 -57.37
N THR A 3 -5.77 -54.12 -56.15
CA THR A 3 -6.24 -53.27 -55.02
C THR A 3 -5.31 -53.38 -53.80
N ALA A 4 -4.38 -54.33 -53.79
CA ALA A 4 -3.40 -54.50 -52.71
C ALA A 4 -2.09 -53.75 -52.94
N MET A 5 -1.78 -53.30 -54.17
CA MET A 5 -0.57 -52.53 -54.45
C MET A 5 -0.73 -51.03 -54.17
N ALA A 6 -1.95 -50.48 -54.25
CA ALA A 6 -2.19 -49.06 -54.00
C ALA A 6 -2.07 -48.67 -52.51
N GLN A 7 -2.36 -49.58 -51.57
CA GLN A 7 -2.26 -49.29 -50.13
C GLN A 7 -0.83 -49.34 -49.58
N HIS A 8 0.10 -50.05 -50.25
CA HIS A 8 1.46 -50.19 -49.75
C HIS A 8 2.36 -49.00 -50.13
N GLU A 9 2.06 -48.30 -51.22
CA GLU A 9 2.75 -47.05 -51.61
C GLU A 9 2.32 -45.86 -50.75
N THR A 10 1.05 -45.79 -50.34
CA THR A 10 0.56 -44.70 -49.47
C THR A 10 1.16 -44.79 -48.07
N GLN A 11 1.38 -46.01 -47.55
CA GLN A 11 1.92 -46.20 -46.21
C GLN A 11 3.43 -45.91 -46.13
N GLY A 12 4.18 -46.13 -47.21
CA GLY A 12 5.60 -45.77 -47.31
C GLY A 12 5.84 -44.26 -47.41
N GLN A 13 4.98 -43.54 -48.14
CA GLN A 13 5.06 -42.08 -48.27
C GLN A 13 4.66 -41.34 -46.98
N VAL A 14 3.66 -41.85 -46.24
CA VAL A 14 3.27 -41.28 -44.94
C VAL A 14 4.37 -41.48 -43.88
N LEU A 15 5.12 -42.57 -43.93
CA LEU A 15 6.25 -42.81 -43.02
C LEU A 15 7.50 -41.98 -43.35
N GLN A 16 7.72 -41.64 -44.63
CA GLN A 16 8.80 -40.71 -45.02
C GLN A 16 8.45 -39.25 -44.71
N GLN A 17 7.19 -38.82 -44.88
CA GLN A 17 6.73 -37.50 -44.44
C GLN A 17 6.73 -37.35 -42.92
N ALA A 18 6.43 -38.42 -42.17
CA ALA A 18 6.50 -38.40 -40.70
C ALA A 18 7.95 -38.34 -40.18
N LYS A 19 8.93 -38.91 -40.90
CA LYS A 19 10.36 -38.77 -40.55
C LYS A 19 10.94 -37.41 -40.92
N GLN A 20 10.58 -36.84 -42.08
CA GLN A 20 11.04 -35.50 -42.48
C GLN A 20 10.36 -34.36 -41.69
N GLY A 21 9.18 -34.60 -41.11
CA GLY A 21 8.52 -33.66 -40.21
C GLY A 21 9.06 -33.63 -38.77
N LEU A 22 9.87 -34.62 -38.37
CA LEU A 22 10.44 -34.70 -37.01
C LEU A 22 11.90 -34.21 -36.92
N GLU A 23 12.61 -34.07 -38.03
CA GLU A 23 13.99 -33.55 -38.07
C GLU A 23 14.09 -32.06 -38.45
N GLY A 24 12.94 -31.38 -38.59
CA GLY A 24 12.86 -30.02 -39.13
C GLY A 24 12.20 -28.98 -38.22
N SER A 25 12.35 -29.05 -36.89
CA SER A 25 12.02 -27.90 -36.02
C SER A 25 12.57 -28.01 -34.59
N MET A 26 13.80 -28.51 -34.43
CA MET A 26 14.60 -28.07 -33.29
C MET A 26 15.48 -26.92 -33.79
N LYS A 27 14.97 -25.69 -33.65
CA LYS A 27 15.91 -24.57 -33.45
C LYS A 27 16.86 -25.01 -32.33
N PRO A 28 18.17 -24.76 -32.44
CA PRO A 28 19.07 -25.01 -31.32
C PRO A 28 18.52 -24.21 -30.14
N VAL A 29 17.95 -24.92 -29.18
CA VAL A 29 17.66 -24.37 -27.86
C VAL A 29 19.04 -24.05 -27.32
N ASN A 30 19.39 -22.76 -27.33
CA ASN A 30 20.66 -22.30 -26.82
C ASN A 30 20.62 -22.48 -25.30
N PRO A 31 21.38 -23.43 -24.73
CA PRO A 31 21.28 -23.75 -23.30
C PRO A 31 21.75 -22.58 -22.41
N GLU A 32 22.48 -21.60 -22.97
CA GLU A 32 22.81 -20.34 -22.28
C GLU A 32 21.61 -19.41 -22.13
N ILE A 33 20.66 -19.38 -23.08
CA ILE A 33 19.50 -18.48 -23.01
C ILE A 33 18.48 -19.00 -21.98
N ASP A 34 18.28 -20.31 -21.92
CA ASP A 34 17.40 -20.93 -20.91
C ASP A 34 18.05 -20.96 -19.52
N ALA A 35 19.38 -21.06 -19.42
CA ALA A 35 20.10 -20.93 -18.15
C ALA A 35 20.09 -19.49 -17.64
N ASP A 36 20.17 -18.50 -18.52
CA ASP A 36 19.98 -17.08 -18.18
C ASP A 36 18.52 -16.82 -17.77
N GLU A 37 17.51 -17.36 -18.47
CA GLU A 37 16.09 -17.22 -18.06
C GLU A 37 15.77 -17.95 -16.73
N MET A 38 16.44 -19.07 -16.44
CA MET A 38 16.33 -19.78 -15.16
C MET A 38 17.10 -19.06 -14.04
N GLN A 39 18.27 -18.48 -14.32
CA GLN A 39 18.98 -17.60 -13.39
C GLN A 39 18.26 -16.26 -13.19
N GLU A 40 17.49 -15.79 -14.18
CA GLU A 40 16.61 -14.60 -14.09
C GLU A 40 15.43 -14.80 -13.13
N GLN A 41 15.02 -16.05 -12.89
CA GLN A 41 14.01 -16.38 -11.88
C GLN A 41 14.61 -16.45 -10.47
N GLU A 42 15.87 -16.86 -10.34
CA GLU A 42 16.58 -16.96 -9.05
C GLU A 42 17.29 -15.67 -8.62
N GLN A 43 17.63 -14.73 -9.52
CA GLN A 43 18.37 -13.50 -9.20
C GLN A 43 17.51 -12.23 -8.99
N GLU A 44 16.18 -12.25 -9.25
CA GLU A 44 15.25 -11.17 -8.84
C GLU A 44 14.94 -11.17 -7.33
N GLU A 45 15.85 -11.69 -6.51
CA GLU A 45 15.64 -11.95 -5.08
C GLU A 45 15.75 -10.70 -4.21
N GLY A 46 14.65 -9.96 -4.11
CA GLY A 46 14.46 -8.92 -3.10
C GLY A 46 13.00 -8.76 -2.66
N ARG A 47 12.10 -8.53 -3.62
CA ARG A 47 10.67 -8.27 -3.40
C ARG A 47 9.81 -9.15 -4.30
N MET A 48 8.68 -9.62 -3.78
CA MET A 48 7.73 -10.42 -4.57
C MET A 48 7.23 -9.65 -5.79
N ARG A 49 6.94 -10.36 -6.89
CA ARG A 49 6.41 -9.74 -8.10
C ARG A 49 5.09 -9.01 -7.81
N PRO A 50 4.91 -7.76 -8.29
CA PRO A 50 3.65 -7.06 -8.16
C PRO A 50 2.52 -7.88 -8.78
N SER A 51 1.42 -7.95 -8.04
CA SER A 51 0.23 -8.70 -8.45
C SER A 51 -0.49 -8.01 -9.61
N LEU A 52 -0.94 -8.80 -10.59
CA LEU A 52 -1.70 -8.34 -11.76
C LEU A 52 -3.22 -8.23 -11.49
N ASN A 53 -3.69 -8.82 -10.41
CA ASN A 53 -5.08 -8.78 -9.95
C ASN A 53 -5.08 -8.85 -8.42
N PHE A 54 -6.16 -8.42 -7.77
CA PHE A 54 -6.33 -8.64 -6.33
C PHE A 54 -6.31 -10.13 -6.01
N THR A 55 -5.37 -10.52 -5.15
CA THR A 55 -5.30 -11.87 -4.59
C THR A 55 -6.20 -11.95 -3.35
N GLY A 56 -6.79 -13.12 -3.09
CA GLY A 56 -7.59 -13.32 -1.87
C GLY A 56 -6.79 -13.06 -0.58
N HIS A 57 -5.48 -13.34 -0.61
CA HIS A 57 -4.56 -13.05 0.50
C HIS A 57 -4.42 -11.55 0.76
N GLN A 58 -4.28 -10.72 -0.29
CA GLN A 58 -4.28 -9.26 -0.15
C GLN A 58 -5.60 -8.73 0.38
N LEU A 59 -6.74 -9.29 -0.08
CA LEU A 59 -8.05 -8.88 0.41
C LEU A 59 -8.22 -9.21 1.90
N PHE A 60 -7.78 -10.41 2.30
CA PHE A 60 -7.80 -10.81 3.71
C PHE A 60 -6.86 -9.95 4.57
N TYR A 61 -5.67 -9.62 4.07
CA TYR A 61 -4.75 -8.71 4.74
C TYR A 61 -5.40 -7.34 4.98
N VAL A 62 -5.86 -6.68 3.90
CA VAL A 62 -6.41 -5.33 3.95
C VAL A 62 -7.71 -5.23 4.76
N PHE A 63 -8.67 -6.13 4.56
CA PHE A 63 -9.98 -6.01 5.19
C PHE A 63 -10.10 -6.84 6.48
N GLY A 64 -9.38 -7.96 6.56
CA GLY A 64 -9.36 -8.81 7.75
C GLY A 64 -8.44 -8.24 8.83
N LEU A 65 -7.13 -8.16 8.54
CA LEU A 65 -6.14 -7.70 9.51
C LEU A 65 -6.22 -6.18 9.69
N ASP A 66 -6.09 -5.42 8.60
CA ASP A 66 -6.07 -3.95 8.68
C ASP A 66 -7.48 -3.35 8.78
N GLY A 67 -8.54 -4.13 8.55
CA GLY A 67 -9.92 -3.69 8.77
C GLY A 67 -10.41 -4.07 10.15
N VAL A 68 -10.86 -5.33 10.28
CA VAL A 68 -11.47 -5.85 11.52
C VAL A 68 -10.45 -5.94 12.66
N GLY A 69 -9.22 -6.37 12.39
CA GLY A 69 -8.17 -6.44 13.41
C GLY A 69 -7.82 -5.06 13.96
N ALA A 70 -7.61 -4.09 13.09
CA ALA A 70 -7.38 -2.69 13.46
C ALA A 70 -8.56 -2.08 14.23
N MET A 71 -9.81 -2.36 13.83
CA MET A 71 -11.03 -1.94 14.54
C MET A 71 -11.01 -2.38 16.00
N LEU A 72 -10.75 -3.66 16.26
CA LEU A 72 -10.75 -4.22 17.61
C LEU A 72 -9.61 -3.65 18.46
N LEU A 73 -8.41 -3.54 17.88
CA LEU A 73 -7.25 -2.99 18.57
C LEU A 73 -7.45 -1.51 18.90
N SER A 74 -7.83 -0.70 17.92
CA SER A 74 -8.01 0.75 18.11
C SER A 74 -9.18 1.05 19.05
N GLY A 75 -10.30 0.33 18.92
CA GLY A 75 -11.41 0.46 19.85
C GLY A 75 -11.01 0.10 21.28
N GLY A 76 -10.24 -0.98 21.46
CA GLY A 76 -9.70 -1.38 22.76
C GLY A 76 -8.75 -0.34 23.37
N VAL A 77 -7.82 0.21 22.59
CA VAL A 77 -6.88 1.26 23.05
C VAL A 77 -7.63 2.54 23.44
N ASN A 78 -8.58 2.98 22.61
CA ASN A 78 -9.39 4.16 22.91
C ASN A 78 -10.24 3.97 24.18
N PHE A 79 -10.83 2.79 24.38
CA PHE A 79 -11.51 2.43 25.62
C PHE A 79 -10.57 2.49 26.83
N ALA A 80 -9.39 1.88 26.71
CA ALA A 80 -8.40 1.82 27.78
C ALA A 80 -7.86 3.20 28.19
N LEU A 81 -7.76 4.14 27.25
CA LEU A 81 -7.42 5.54 27.54
C LEU A 81 -8.60 6.30 28.14
N ALA A 82 -9.81 6.10 27.62
CA ALA A 82 -11.02 6.76 28.10
C ALA A 82 -11.37 6.39 29.53
N TYR A 83 -11.17 5.12 29.90
CA TYR A 83 -11.55 4.60 31.22
C TYR A 83 -10.93 5.42 32.37
N PRO A 84 -9.61 5.45 32.57
CA PRO A 84 -9.01 6.24 33.64
C PRO A 84 -9.27 7.73 33.47
N MET A 85 -9.33 8.23 32.23
CA MET A 85 -9.53 9.65 31.97
C MET A 85 -10.88 10.16 32.50
N TYR A 86 -11.95 9.39 32.34
CA TYR A 86 -13.28 9.81 32.80
C TYR A 86 -13.62 9.34 34.21
N THR A 87 -13.13 8.18 34.66
CA THR A 87 -13.48 7.66 36.00
C THR A 87 -12.66 8.27 37.14
N THR A 88 -11.52 8.91 36.85
CA THR A 88 -10.67 9.54 37.89
C THR A 88 -10.91 11.04 38.03
N GLN A 89 -11.76 11.63 37.18
CA GLN A 89 -12.08 13.05 37.24
C GLN A 89 -13.12 13.35 38.33
N ASP A 90 -12.96 14.50 38.98
CA ASP A 90 -13.97 15.04 39.88
C ASP A 90 -15.14 15.62 39.05
N THR A 91 -16.11 14.75 38.75
CA THR A 91 -17.30 15.07 37.96
C THR A 91 -18.34 15.88 38.72
N ILE A 92 -18.15 16.10 40.03
CA ILE A 92 -18.94 17.04 40.82
C ILE A 92 -18.49 18.47 40.51
N LYS A 93 -17.17 18.70 40.46
CA LYS A 93 -16.60 20.02 40.14
C LYS A 93 -16.58 20.34 38.65
N ASN A 94 -16.29 19.34 37.82
CA ASN A 94 -16.15 19.48 36.36
C ASN A 94 -16.93 18.38 35.64
N PRO A 95 -18.25 18.55 35.44
CA PRO A 95 -19.07 17.54 34.77
C PRO A 95 -18.58 17.30 33.33
N ILE A 96 -18.75 16.07 32.86
CA ILE A 96 -18.47 15.70 31.47
C ILE A 96 -19.57 16.29 30.60
N ARG A 97 -19.18 17.13 29.65
CA ARG A 97 -20.09 17.91 28.81
C ARG A 97 -19.82 17.67 27.34
N LEU A 98 -20.82 17.88 26.49
CA LEU A 98 -20.65 17.66 25.05
C LEU A 98 -19.71 18.70 24.44
N PHE A 99 -19.92 20.00 24.73
CA PHE A 99 -19.14 21.08 24.13
C PHE A 99 -18.29 21.86 25.13
N GLN A 100 -18.78 22.07 26.35
CA GLN A 100 -18.10 22.91 27.34
C GLN A 100 -16.80 22.29 27.88
N LEU A 101 -15.79 23.14 28.07
CA LEU A 101 -14.55 22.82 28.77
C LEU A 101 -14.80 22.74 30.29
N PRO A 102 -13.98 22.00 31.07
CA PRO A 102 -12.73 21.33 30.66
C PRO A 102 -12.90 19.92 30.08
N ASN A 103 -14.02 19.25 30.35
CA ASN A 103 -14.24 17.84 30.00
C ASN A 103 -15.19 17.70 28.80
N THR A 104 -14.73 18.13 27.63
CA THR A 104 -15.52 18.13 26.39
C THR A 104 -15.41 16.81 25.62
N LEU A 105 -16.54 16.12 25.39
CA LEU A 105 -16.57 14.90 24.57
C LEU A 105 -16.36 15.21 23.08
N SER A 106 -16.93 16.31 22.58
CA SER A 106 -16.80 16.69 21.16
C SER A 106 -15.38 17.11 20.81
N GLY A 107 -14.70 17.82 21.72
CA GLY A 107 -13.30 18.20 21.54
C GLY A 107 -12.39 16.97 21.57
N ASP A 108 -12.62 16.05 22.51
CA ASP A 108 -11.85 14.82 22.61
C ASP A 108 -12.04 13.90 21.38
N ALA A 109 -13.26 13.81 20.86
CA ALA A 109 -13.54 13.13 19.59
C ALA A 109 -12.77 13.74 18.41
N ALA A 110 -12.75 15.07 18.30
CA ALA A 110 -12.01 15.78 17.25
C ALA A 110 -10.51 15.48 17.32
N VAL A 111 -9.94 15.57 18.52
CA VAL A 111 -8.51 15.29 18.76
C VAL A 111 -8.18 13.84 18.46
N THR A 112 -9.05 12.91 18.89
CA THR A 112 -8.90 11.47 18.61
C THR A 112 -8.82 11.22 17.11
N ILE A 113 -9.73 11.78 16.31
CA ILE A 113 -9.72 11.59 14.85
C ILE A 113 -8.41 12.09 14.23
N ILE A 114 -7.96 13.29 14.62
CA ILE A 114 -6.75 13.89 14.06
C ILE A 114 -5.50 13.10 14.43
N ILE A 115 -5.30 12.85 15.72
CA ILE A 115 -4.10 12.15 16.21
C ILE A 115 -4.08 10.71 15.72
N GLN A 116 -5.22 10.00 15.77
CA GLN A 116 -5.28 8.62 15.34
C GLN A 116 -4.93 8.48 13.86
N CYS A 117 -5.53 9.27 12.95
CA CYS A 117 -5.21 9.18 11.53
C CYS A 117 -3.73 9.48 11.21
N ILE A 118 -3.11 10.43 11.92
CA ILE A 118 -1.69 10.75 11.75
C ILE A 118 -0.82 9.58 12.24
N LEU A 119 -1.08 9.06 13.44
CA LEU A 119 -0.30 7.95 13.99
C LEU A 119 -0.47 6.68 13.16
N THR A 120 -1.71 6.35 12.79
CA THR A 120 -2.04 5.21 11.95
C THR A 120 -1.28 5.25 10.63
N TRP A 121 -1.18 6.42 9.99
CA TRP A 121 -0.40 6.56 8.75
C TRP A 121 1.03 6.02 8.87
N PHE A 122 1.72 6.36 9.97
CA PHE A 122 3.09 5.90 10.22
C PHE A 122 3.16 4.43 10.63
N VAL A 123 2.18 3.96 11.41
CA VAL A 123 2.09 2.54 11.77
C VAL A 123 1.93 1.69 10.52
N GLU A 124 1.03 2.05 9.61
CA GLU A 124 0.81 1.35 8.34
C GLU A 124 2.03 1.41 7.43
N MET A 125 2.70 2.58 7.37
CA MET A 125 3.96 2.71 6.64
C MET A 125 4.98 1.67 7.12
N GLY A 126 5.11 1.49 8.45
CA GLY A 126 6.04 0.53 9.05
C GLY A 126 5.62 -0.92 8.83
N LEU A 127 4.35 -1.24 9.10
CA LEU A 127 3.81 -2.61 8.99
C LEU A 127 3.86 -3.13 7.56
N VAL A 128 3.33 -2.36 6.59
CA VAL A 128 3.34 -2.77 5.18
C VAL A 128 4.77 -2.89 4.67
N SER A 129 5.67 -1.97 5.03
CA SER A 129 7.09 -2.08 4.65
C SER A 129 7.74 -3.33 5.23
N TYR A 130 7.44 -3.66 6.48
CA TYR A 130 7.93 -4.88 7.13
C TYR A 130 7.40 -6.14 6.43
N ASP A 131 6.10 -6.21 6.18
CA ASP A 131 5.46 -7.38 5.56
C ASP A 131 5.91 -7.60 4.11
N LEU A 132 6.14 -6.51 3.38
CA LEU A 132 6.76 -6.55 2.05
C LEU A 132 8.21 -7.05 2.14
N SER A 133 8.99 -6.60 3.13
CA SER A 133 10.38 -7.05 3.34
C SER A 133 10.48 -8.53 3.67
N LYS A 134 9.46 -9.09 4.35
CA LYS A 134 9.36 -10.51 4.70
C LYS A 134 8.74 -11.37 3.60
N ARG A 135 8.40 -10.78 2.45
CA ARG A 135 7.69 -11.46 1.36
C ARG A 135 6.37 -12.10 1.84
N SER A 136 5.71 -11.50 2.83
CA SER A 136 4.43 -11.98 3.39
C SER A 136 3.23 -11.54 2.53
N VAL A 137 3.31 -10.34 1.95
CA VAL A 137 2.25 -9.73 1.12
C VAL A 137 2.82 -9.26 -0.20
N GLN A 138 2.07 -9.44 -1.28
CA GLN A 138 2.46 -8.99 -2.62
C GLN A 138 2.10 -7.51 -2.80
N PRO A 139 2.97 -6.70 -3.42
CA PRO A 139 2.59 -5.35 -3.80
C PRO A 139 1.53 -5.35 -4.92
N VAL A 140 0.78 -4.26 -5.02
CA VAL A 140 -0.30 -4.11 -6.01
C VAL A 140 0.25 -3.44 -7.27
N GLY A 141 0.38 -4.20 -8.36
CA GLY A 141 1.06 -3.74 -9.58
C GLY A 141 0.15 -3.41 -10.76
N PHE A 142 -1.16 -3.71 -10.67
CA PHE A 142 -2.09 -3.54 -11.78
C PHE A 142 -2.63 -2.11 -11.93
N ILE A 143 -2.47 -1.27 -10.91
CA ILE A 143 -2.95 0.12 -10.93
C ILE A 143 -1.88 0.98 -11.61
N PRO A 144 -2.22 1.74 -12.67
CA PRO A 144 -1.25 2.62 -13.32
C PRO A 144 -0.89 3.81 -12.41
N GLU A 145 0.33 4.32 -12.58
CA GLU A 145 0.79 5.50 -11.86
C GLU A 145 -0.07 6.73 -12.23
N PRO A 146 -0.50 7.55 -11.25
CA PRO A 146 -1.33 8.72 -11.54
C PRO A 146 -0.53 9.82 -12.26
N SER A 147 -1.15 10.43 -13.27
CA SER A 147 -0.56 11.56 -14.00
C SER A 147 -0.79 12.91 -13.31
N HIS A 148 -1.78 13.02 -12.41
CA HIS A 148 -2.16 14.31 -11.83
C HIS A 148 -1.19 14.75 -10.70
N PRO A 149 -0.67 16.00 -10.71
CA PRO A 149 0.26 16.50 -9.69
C PRO A 149 -0.15 16.31 -8.22
N TRP A 150 -1.42 16.51 -7.86
CA TRP A 150 -1.87 16.34 -6.47
C TRP A 150 -1.83 14.88 -6.03
N MET A 151 -2.16 13.93 -6.93
CA MET A 151 -2.10 12.50 -6.64
C MET A 151 -0.65 12.05 -6.52
N ARG A 152 0.23 12.53 -7.42
CA ARG A 152 1.67 12.26 -7.34
C ARG A 152 2.26 12.75 -6.03
N TRP A 153 1.90 13.97 -5.61
CA TRP A 153 2.24 14.47 -4.28
C TRP A 153 1.72 13.54 -3.19
N LEU A 154 0.43 13.17 -3.20
CA LEU A 154 -0.15 12.27 -2.20
C LEU A 154 0.63 10.96 -2.09
N PHE A 155 1.08 10.39 -3.22
CA PHE A 155 1.79 9.12 -3.30
C PHE A 155 3.31 9.17 -3.14
N PHE A 156 3.90 10.34 -2.86
CA PHE A 156 5.37 10.55 -2.83
C PHE A 156 6.07 10.29 -4.16
N LEU A 157 5.39 10.52 -5.28
CA LEU A 157 5.96 10.34 -6.62
C LEU A 157 6.62 11.65 -7.13
N PRO A 158 7.77 11.58 -7.83
CA PRO A 158 8.40 12.75 -8.43
C PRO A 158 7.48 13.37 -9.52
N PRO A 159 7.62 14.65 -9.89
CA PRO A 159 6.84 15.24 -10.98
C PRO A 159 7.03 14.48 -12.31
N SER A 160 5.98 14.34 -13.14
CA SER A 160 6.01 13.59 -14.41
C SER A 160 6.72 14.32 -15.58
N ASP A 161 7.76 15.12 -15.34
CA ASP A 161 8.35 15.93 -16.40
C ASP A 161 9.12 15.04 -17.41
N PRO A 162 8.77 15.00 -18.72
CA PRO A 162 9.40 14.11 -19.70
C PRO A 162 10.87 14.44 -20.01
N ASN A 163 11.41 15.54 -19.47
CA ASN A 163 12.83 15.90 -19.59
C ASN A 163 13.68 15.48 -18.38
N ASP A 164 13.09 14.88 -17.34
CA ASP A 164 13.82 14.54 -16.10
C ASP A 164 14.52 13.16 -16.15
N SER A 165 14.24 12.32 -17.16
CA SER A 165 14.89 11.01 -17.31
C SER A 165 16.40 11.08 -17.57
N GLU A 166 16.94 12.24 -17.97
CA GLU A 166 18.38 12.45 -18.14
C GLU A 166 19.01 13.32 -17.03
N ILE A 167 18.22 14.02 -16.22
CA ILE A 167 18.74 15.00 -15.23
C ILE A 167 18.81 14.43 -13.80
N GLU A 168 18.07 13.37 -13.47
CA GLU A 168 18.07 12.82 -12.11
C GLU A 168 19.31 12.00 -11.72
N SER A 169 20.20 11.64 -12.67
CA SER A 169 21.51 11.07 -12.32
C SER A 169 22.54 12.11 -11.86
N GLU A 170 22.28 13.41 -12.08
CA GLU A 170 23.25 14.49 -11.78
C GLU A 170 22.63 15.70 -11.05
N LYS A 171 21.45 15.59 -10.44
CA LYS A 171 21.07 16.55 -9.40
C LYS A 171 21.76 16.17 -8.11
N VAL A 172 23.05 16.48 -8.05
CA VAL A 172 23.91 16.48 -6.87
C VAL A 172 23.07 17.00 -5.69
N ARG A 173 22.66 16.09 -4.81
CA ARG A 173 22.12 16.46 -3.49
C ARG A 173 23.13 17.44 -2.91
N PRO A 174 22.74 18.67 -2.51
CA PRO A 174 23.69 19.55 -1.86
C PRO A 174 24.26 18.78 -0.66
N LEU A 175 25.57 18.53 -0.70
CA LEU A 175 26.31 17.64 0.20
C LEU A 175 26.20 18.04 1.69
N ASN A 176 25.50 19.13 1.98
CA ASN A 176 25.34 19.79 3.26
C ASN A 176 23.89 19.90 3.73
N GLU A 177 22.92 19.18 3.16
CA GLU A 177 21.63 19.07 3.84
C GLU A 177 21.80 18.26 5.14
N PRO A 178 21.52 18.86 6.32
CA PRO A 178 21.59 18.10 7.56
C PRO A 178 20.58 16.96 7.47
N LYS A 179 21.03 15.72 7.68
CA LYS A 179 20.17 14.51 7.67
C LYS A 179 18.88 14.71 8.50
N ALA A 180 18.95 15.53 9.54
CA ALA A 180 17.82 15.95 10.36
C ALA A 180 16.73 16.72 9.58
N ALA A 181 17.08 17.64 8.67
CA ALA A 181 16.10 18.39 7.89
C ALA A 181 15.36 17.50 6.88
N SER A 182 16.06 16.55 6.26
CA SER A 182 15.47 15.57 5.34
C SER A 182 14.50 14.62 6.08
N LEU A 183 14.89 14.13 7.26
CA LEU A 183 14.00 13.31 8.11
C LEU A 183 12.79 14.10 8.59
N PHE A 184 12.99 15.34 9.04
CA PHE A 184 11.91 16.20 9.47
C PHE A 184 10.89 16.46 8.35
N ASN A 185 11.36 16.78 7.14
CA ASN A 185 10.49 16.96 5.98
C ASN A 185 9.68 15.68 5.69
N THR A 186 10.31 14.50 5.78
CA THR A 186 9.63 13.21 5.60
C THR A 186 8.53 12.98 6.64
N ILE A 187 8.80 13.31 7.91
CA ILE A 187 7.81 13.20 9.00
C ILE A 187 6.65 14.18 8.77
N VAL A 188 6.94 15.45 8.47
CA VAL A 188 5.91 16.46 8.21
C VAL A 188 5.04 16.04 7.02
N GLN A 189 5.67 15.54 5.97
CA GLN A 189 4.98 15.03 4.79
C GLN A 189 4.12 13.80 5.09
N GLY A 190 4.60 12.86 5.90
CA GLY A 190 3.79 11.73 6.37
C GLY A 190 2.59 12.19 7.19
N ALA A 191 2.83 13.09 8.15
CA ALA A 191 1.77 13.63 9.00
C ALA A 191 0.71 14.38 8.20
N LEU A 192 1.09 15.15 7.19
CA LEU A 192 0.15 15.87 6.33
C LEU A 192 -0.75 14.93 5.52
N ARG A 193 -0.25 13.77 5.10
CA ARG A 193 -1.05 12.75 4.40
C ARG A 193 -1.99 12.02 5.34
N GLY A 194 -1.51 11.62 6.52
CA GLY A 194 -2.38 11.14 7.60
C GLY A 194 -3.47 12.16 7.96
N PHE A 195 -3.13 13.46 7.93
CA PHE A 195 -4.08 14.54 8.17
C PHE A 195 -5.16 14.66 7.07
N VAL A 196 -4.88 14.32 5.80
CA VAL A 196 -5.93 14.26 4.76
C VAL A 196 -7.01 13.24 5.13
N PHE A 197 -6.61 12.06 5.63
CA PHE A 197 -7.55 11.06 6.15
C PHE A 197 -8.26 11.55 7.43
N ALA A 198 -7.56 12.31 8.29
CA ALA A 198 -8.18 12.94 9.45
C ALA A 198 -9.29 13.91 9.05
N VAL A 199 -9.08 14.75 8.04
CA VAL A 199 -10.09 15.71 7.55
C VAL A 199 -11.31 14.97 7.03
N ALA A 200 -11.13 13.93 6.22
CA ALA A 200 -12.23 13.10 5.73
C ALA A 200 -12.99 12.41 6.87
N GLY A 201 -12.26 11.79 7.81
CA GLY A 201 -12.82 11.17 9.00
C GLY A 201 -13.54 12.16 9.91
N PHE A 202 -13.04 13.39 10.03
CA PHE A 202 -13.64 14.45 10.84
C PHE A 202 -14.97 14.90 10.25
N ILE A 203 -15.00 15.21 8.94
CA ILE A 203 -16.23 15.62 8.25
C ILE A 203 -17.31 14.55 8.36
N LEU A 204 -16.93 13.26 8.34
CA LEU A 204 -17.88 12.16 8.38
C LEU A 204 -18.31 11.79 9.81
N LEU A 205 -17.34 11.47 10.68
CA LEU A 205 -17.59 10.83 11.96
C LEU A 205 -17.81 11.82 13.10
N TRP A 206 -17.23 13.02 13.04
CA TRP A 206 -17.41 14.01 14.09
C TRP A 206 -18.87 14.50 14.21
N PRO A 207 -19.55 14.97 13.14
CA PRO A 207 -20.94 15.41 13.27
C PRO A 207 -21.88 14.26 13.61
N LEU A 208 -21.61 13.05 13.10
CA LEU A 208 -22.37 11.85 13.46
C LEU A 208 -22.22 11.52 14.95
N SER A 209 -21.00 11.61 15.47
CA SER A 209 -20.69 11.41 16.90
C SER A 209 -21.41 12.42 17.77
N VAL A 210 -21.33 13.70 17.42
CA VAL A 210 -22.05 14.77 18.13
C VAL A 210 -23.55 14.51 18.10
N GLY A 211 -24.11 14.17 16.94
CA GLY A 211 -25.53 13.85 16.80
C GLY A 211 -25.98 12.71 17.71
N ILE A 212 -25.25 11.58 17.71
CA ILE A 212 -25.54 10.44 18.60
C ILE A 212 -25.43 10.86 20.08
N LEU A 213 -24.37 11.57 20.45
CA LEU A 213 -24.18 12.01 21.83
C LEU A 213 -25.34 12.91 22.31
N THR A 214 -25.85 13.82 21.47
CA THR A 214 -27.03 14.64 21.84
C THR A 214 -28.28 13.83 22.16
N THR A 215 -28.38 12.57 21.70
CA THR A 215 -29.50 11.67 22.02
C THR A 215 -29.30 10.89 23.32
N LEU A 216 -28.05 10.71 23.76
CA LEU A 216 -27.69 9.94 24.95
C LEU A 216 -27.47 10.83 26.18
N GLY A 217 -27.17 12.11 25.99
CA GLY A 217 -26.88 13.03 27.08
C GLY A 217 -28.12 13.66 27.70
N GLU A 218 -27.99 14.02 28.99
CA GLU A 218 -29.02 14.76 29.71
C GLU A 218 -28.85 16.27 29.49
N ARG A 219 -29.93 16.97 29.18
CA ARG A 219 -29.85 18.40 28.89
C ARG A 219 -29.70 19.21 30.17
N ASP A 220 -28.59 19.94 30.30
CA ASP A 220 -28.25 20.77 31.46
C ASP A 220 -27.65 22.11 31.03
N GLY A 221 -28.32 23.22 31.38
CA GLY A 221 -27.76 24.57 31.22
C GLY A 221 -27.42 24.98 29.78
N GLY A 222 -28.05 24.38 28.77
CA GLY A 222 -27.78 24.65 27.35
C GLY A 222 -26.73 23.73 26.71
N ASP A 223 -26.21 22.76 27.45
CA ASP A 223 -25.32 21.69 26.96
C ASP A 223 -25.89 20.31 27.34
N TRP A 224 -25.19 19.25 26.95
CA TRP A 224 -25.50 17.87 27.33
C TRP A 224 -24.47 17.37 28.33
N ARG A 225 -24.95 16.77 29.42
CA ARG A 225 -24.16 16.16 30.48
C ARG A 225 -24.21 14.64 30.35
N TYR A 226 -23.11 14.00 30.74
CA TYR A 226 -22.97 12.54 30.74
C TYR A 226 -22.46 12.05 32.08
N ASP A 227 -22.84 10.81 32.40
CA ASP A 227 -22.26 10.07 33.50
C ASP A 227 -20.80 9.70 33.17
N ASP A 228 -20.01 9.54 34.22
CA ASP A 228 -18.60 9.17 34.16
C ASP A 228 -18.37 7.70 33.80
N HIS A 229 -19.41 6.86 33.89
CA HIS A 229 -19.34 5.45 33.59
C HIS A 229 -20.06 5.09 32.30
N TRP A 230 -19.40 4.22 31.54
CA TRP A 230 -19.83 3.55 30.32
C TRP A 230 -20.04 4.43 29.09
N THR A 231 -20.77 5.55 29.18
CA THR A 231 -21.13 6.32 27.98
C THR A 231 -19.90 6.93 27.30
N PRO A 232 -19.02 7.68 27.99
CA PRO A 232 -17.83 8.23 27.37
C PRO A 232 -16.83 7.16 26.89
N GLN A 233 -16.69 6.06 27.64
CA GLN A 233 -15.75 4.98 27.31
C GLN A 233 -16.22 4.17 26.10
N ALA A 234 -17.50 3.79 26.07
CA ALA A 234 -18.09 3.10 24.93
C ALA A 234 -18.07 3.98 23.67
N PHE A 235 -18.38 5.27 23.82
CA PHE A 235 -18.27 6.24 22.74
C PHE A 235 -16.86 6.27 22.14
N LYS A 236 -15.83 6.41 22.97
CA LYS A 236 -14.42 6.38 22.54
C LYS A 236 -14.05 5.08 21.84
N ALA A 237 -14.46 3.94 22.41
CA ALA A 237 -14.17 2.63 21.83
C ALA A 237 -14.78 2.49 20.43
N ILE A 238 -16.05 2.87 20.28
CA ILE A 238 -16.77 2.78 19.01
C ILE A 238 -16.17 3.77 17.99
N LEU A 239 -15.91 5.02 18.39
CA LEU A 239 -15.31 6.02 17.51
C LEU A 239 -13.94 5.56 17.00
N GLY A 240 -13.06 5.12 17.88
CA GLY A 240 -11.73 4.63 17.51
C GLY A 240 -11.77 3.39 16.62
N GLY A 241 -12.67 2.46 16.93
CA GLY A 241 -12.89 1.24 16.14
C GLY A 241 -13.45 1.54 14.75
N VAL A 242 -14.53 2.32 14.65
CA VAL A 242 -15.12 2.68 13.35
C VAL A 242 -14.15 3.51 12.52
N LEU A 243 -13.43 4.45 13.13
CA LEU A 243 -12.44 5.25 12.43
C LEU A 243 -11.33 4.38 11.83
N SER A 244 -10.77 3.45 12.62
CA SER A 244 -9.75 2.52 12.11
C SER A 244 -10.32 1.62 11.01
N LEU A 245 -11.47 0.97 11.23
CA LEU A 245 -12.13 0.15 10.20
C LEU A 245 -12.24 0.84 8.84
N LEU A 246 -12.49 2.15 8.82
CA LEU A 246 -12.60 2.93 7.59
C LEU A 246 -11.26 3.41 7.04
N THR A 247 -10.26 3.66 7.89
CA THR A 247 -9.01 4.34 7.49
C THR A 247 -7.83 3.40 7.30
N THR A 248 -7.62 2.40 8.16
CA THR A 248 -6.49 1.48 8.07
C THR A 248 -6.48 0.67 6.78
N PRO A 249 -7.59 0.08 6.28
CA PRO A 249 -7.58 -0.63 4.99
C PRO A 249 -7.18 0.26 3.83
N LEU A 250 -7.63 1.53 3.85
CA LEU A 250 -7.32 2.49 2.79
C LEU A 250 -5.85 2.91 2.83
N MET A 251 -5.29 3.11 4.02
CA MET A 251 -3.87 3.42 4.19
C MET A 251 -2.97 2.23 3.82
N ALA A 252 -3.35 1.01 4.21
CA ALA A 252 -2.64 -0.20 3.82
C ALA A 252 -2.64 -0.39 2.29
N LEU A 253 -3.80 -0.22 1.64
CA LEU A 253 -3.91 -0.23 0.17
C LEU A 253 -3.02 0.84 -0.47
N PHE A 254 -3.05 2.05 0.06
CA PHE A 254 -2.19 3.13 -0.42
C PHE A 254 -0.71 2.72 -0.43
N TRP A 255 -0.22 2.14 0.66
CA TRP A 255 1.18 1.71 0.77
C TRP A 255 1.50 0.51 -0.14
N LEU A 256 0.58 -0.44 -0.28
CA LEU A 256 0.74 -1.59 -1.17
C LEU A 256 0.79 -1.19 -2.65
N ILE A 257 -0.01 -0.19 -3.05
CA ILE A 257 -0.02 0.36 -4.41
C ILE A 257 1.28 1.11 -4.67
N LYS A 258 1.68 2.00 -3.75
CA LYS A 258 2.94 2.72 -3.85
C LYS A 258 4.12 1.76 -4.00
N ALA A 259 4.17 0.71 -3.18
CA ALA A 259 5.20 -0.32 -3.27
C ALA A 259 5.19 -1.09 -4.60
N GLY A 260 4.03 -1.22 -5.25
CA GLY A 260 3.91 -1.81 -6.57
C GLY A 260 4.50 -0.95 -7.67
N TRP A 261 4.33 0.37 -7.59
CA TRP A 261 4.97 1.31 -8.52
C TRP A 261 6.48 1.32 -8.36
N GLU A 262 6.98 1.47 -7.13
CA GLU A 262 8.43 1.43 -6.86
C GLU A 262 9.06 0.11 -7.34
N GLY A 263 8.38 -1.02 -7.13
CA GLY A 263 8.85 -2.32 -7.59
C GLY A 263 8.80 -2.51 -9.11
N ASN A 264 7.90 -1.82 -9.82
CA ASN A 264 7.85 -1.84 -11.29
C ASN A 264 8.96 -0.98 -11.89
N ASP A 265 9.23 0.20 -11.32
CA ASP A 265 10.26 1.13 -11.79
C ASP A 265 11.67 0.56 -11.59
N GLU A 266 11.93 -0.06 -10.43
CA GLU A 266 13.20 -0.78 -10.19
C GLU A 266 13.46 -1.86 -11.25
N ARG A 267 12.40 -2.54 -11.70
CA ARG A 267 12.50 -3.59 -12.73
C ARG A 267 12.65 -3.06 -14.13
N SER A 268 11.96 -1.98 -14.51
CA SER A 268 12.16 -1.36 -15.82
C SER A 268 13.60 -0.88 -15.96
N ASN A 269 14.12 -0.19 -14.94
CA ASN A 269 15.48 0.32 -14.93
C ASN A 269 16.52 -0.81 -15.00
N ALA A 270 16.30 -1.91 -14.27
CA ALA A 270 17.17 -3.09 -14.33
C ALA A 270 17.14 -3.77 -15.71
N ARG A 271 16.00 -3.78 -16.41
CA ARG A 271 15.88 -4.31 -17.78
C ARG A 271 16.58 -3.42 -18.79
N GLU A 272 16.46 -2.11 -18.66
CA GLU A 272 17.11 -1.14 -19.56
C GLU A 272 18.63 -1.16 -19.40
N SER A 273 19.13 -1.17 -18.15
CA SER A 273 20.56 -1.27 -17.87
C SER A 273 21.18 -2.57 -18.40
N ARG A 274 20.45 -3.68 -18.33
CA ARG A 274 20.90 -4.94 -18.95
C ARG A 274 20.90 -4.86 -20.48
N ARG A 275 19.83 -4.29 -21.08
CA ARG A 275 19.77 -4.08 -22.54
C ARG A 275 20.92 -3.23 -23.07
N SER A 276 21.30 -2.17 -22.37
CA SER A 276 22.45 -1.34 -22.76
C SER A 276 23.76 -2.11 -22.65
N GLN A 277 23.98 -2.88 -21.57
CA GLN A 277 25.16 -3.74 -21.43
C GLN A 277 25.29 -4.76 -22.57
N TYR A 278 24.20 -5.43 -22.97
CA TYR A 278 24.23 -6.36 -24.11
C TYR A 278 24.50 -5.64 -25.43
N ALA A 279 23.93 -4.45 -25.64
CA ALA A 279 24.19 -3.65 -26.84
C ALA A 279 25.66 -3.20 -26.93
N ASP A 280 26.26 -2.82 -25.80
CA ASP A 280 27.68 -2.43 -25.73
C ASP A 280 28.61 -3.64 -25.94
N ALA A 281 28.27 -4.80 -25.37
CA ALA A 281 29.01 -6.04 -25.58
C ALA A 281 28.97 -6.51 -27.04
N GLN A 282 27.84 -6.32 -27.73
CA GLN A 282 27.73 -6.60 -29.16
C GLN A 282 28.59 -5.66 -30.01
N ARG A 283 28.62 -4.36 -29.70
CA ARG A 283 29.49 -3.40 -30.39
C ARG A 283 30.98 -3.71 -30.23
N LEU A 284 31.40 -4.21 -29.06
CA LEU A 284 32.80 -4.59 -28.81
C LEU A 284 33.23 -5.84 -29.60
N ASN A 285 32.28 -6.69 -30.00
CA ASN A 285 32.53 -7.92 -30.75
C ASN A 285 32.33 -7.76 -32.27
N GLU A 286 31.90 -6.58 -32.75
CA GLU A 286 31.88 -6.31 -34.19
C GLU A 286 33.31 -6.12 -34.71
N PRO A 287 33.75 -6.87 -35.73
CA PRO A 287 35.08 -6.69 -36.32
C PRO A 287 35.14 -5.30 -36.95
N ALA A 288 36.15 -4.51 -36.58
CA ALA A 288 36.42 -3.21 -37.18
C ALA A 288 36.59 -3.39 -38.71
N VAL A 289 35.63 -2.86 -39.47
CA VAL A 289 35.66 -2.81 -40.94
C VAL A 289 36.48 -1.61 -41.41
#